data_AF-A0A3D8INJ4-F1
#
_entry.id   AF-A0A3D8INJ4-F1
#
_cell.length_a   1.000
_cell.length_b   1.000
_cell.length_c   1.000
_cell.angle_alpha   90.00
_cell.angle_beta   90.00
_cell.angle_gamma   90.00
#
_symmetry.space_group_name_H-M   'P 1'
#
loop_
_entity.id
_entity.type
_entity.pdbx_description
1 polymer ?
#
loop_
_entity_poly.entity_id
_entity_poly.type
_entity_poly.pdbx_seq_one_letter_code
_entity_poly.pdbx_strand_id
1 'polypeptide(L)'
;MMKKIAFIMIFGALSLQSVGYTSGVVVDSIKSSGDSSHSPECKNNEDKIKGCMERVYYSNGNLLREIPYKDGKIEGIKKEYHENGNLLREIPYKDDKRDGVEKRYGEDGSLRFSITFENGKAISGKCGNGKTIDSQKLRELWRLDKSRLGCD
;
A
#
# COMPACT_ATOMS: atom_id res chain seq x y z
N MET A 1 -32.76 20.56 -55.65
CA MET A 1 -32.30 20.47 -57.05
C MET A 1 -30.84 20.08 -57.06
N MET A 2 -30.53 18.98 -57.73
CA MET A 2 -29.20 18.38 -57.84
C MET A 2 -28.32 19.21 -58.77
N LYS A 3 -27.06 19.45 -58.40
CA LYS A 3 -25.96 19.55 -59.37
C LYS A 3 -24.71 18.89 -58.79
N LYS A 4 -24.43 17.69 -59.32
CA LYS A 4 -23.12 17.03 -59.26
C LYS A 4 -22.16 17.84 -60.12
N ILE A 5 -20.96 18.12 -59.62
CA ILE A 5 -19.79 18.43 -60.46
C ILE A 5 -18.62 17.66 -59.85
N ALA A 6 -18.10 16.71 -60.63
CA ALA A 6 -16.87 15.97 -60.38
C ALA A 6 -16.00 16.15 -61.62
N PHE A 7 -14.78 16.67 -61.47
CA PHE A 7 -13.67 16.78 -62.45
C PHE A 7 -12.52 17.37 -61.57
N ILE A 8 -11.26 16.93 -61.46
CA ILE A 8 -10.29 16.23 -62.33
C ILE A 8 -9.18 15.66 -61.43
N MET A 9 -8.65 14.50 -61.81
CA MET A 9 -7.37 13.97 -61.34
C MET A 9 -6.21 14.75 -61.97
N ILE A 10 -5.31 15.31 -61.15
CA ILE A 10 -3.98 15.75 -61.61
C ILE A 10 -2.93 14.92 -60.87
N PHE A 11 -2.24 14.07 -61.64
CA PHE A 11 -0.96 13.47 -61.27
C PHE A 11 0.13 14.54 -61.34
N GLY A 12 0.77 14.83 -60.21
CA GLY A 12 1.99 15.62 -60.13
C GLY A 12 3.03 14.85 -59.32
N ALA A 13 4.04 14.32 -60.00
CA ALA A 13 5.22 13.73 -59.40
C ALA A 13 6.21 14.82 -58.93
N LEU A 14 7.16 14.38 -58.10
CA LEU A 14 8.41 15.05 -57.70
C LEU A 14 8.38 15.96 -56.45
N SER A 15 8.77 15.41 -55.31
CA SER A 15 10.17 15.49 -54.84
C SER A 15 10.30 14.81 -53.47
N LEU A 16 11.25 13.89 -53.35
CA LEU A 16 11.68 13.33 -52.09
C LEU A 16 12.52 14.39 -51.38
N GLN A 17 12.06 14.90 -50.24
CA GLN A 17 12.92 15.47 -49.22
C GLN A 17 12.53 14.87 -47.87
N SER A 18 13.50 14.19 -47.28
CA SER A 18 13.48 13.60 -45.96
C SER A 18 13.12 14.64 -44.89
N VAL A 19 12.08 14.39 -44.12
CA VAL A 19 11.81 15.13 -42.88
C VAL A 19 11.71 14.14 -41.74
N GLY A 20 12.45 14.45 -40.68
CA GLY A 20 12.90 13.53 -39.64
C GLY A 20 11.79 12.91 -38.80
N TYR A 21 12.07 11.68 -38.40
CA TYR A 21 11.29 10.92 -37.43
C TYR A 21 11.72 11.34 -36.02
N THR A 22 11.06 12.32 -35.43
CA THR A 22 11.02 12.45 -33.97
C THR A 22 9.71 13.11 -33.56
N SER A 23 8.80 12.34 -32.97
CA SER A 23 8.08 12.75 -31.78
C SER A 23 7.43 11.50 -31.22
N GLY A 24 7.83 11.18 -29.99
CA GLY A 24 7.58 9.91 -29.34
C GLY A 24 6.12 9.55 -29.37
N VAL A 25 5.88 8.26 -29.64
CA VAL A 25 4.78 7.57 -29.00
C VAL A 25 5.03 7.75 -27.51
N VAL A 26 4.36 8.70 -26.88
CA VAL A 26 4.11 8.59 -25.44
C VAL A 26 3.17 7.40 -25.38
N VAL A 27 3.76 6.23 -25.12
CA VAL A 27 3.02 5.10 -24.61
C VAL A 27 2.41 5.62 -23.32
N ASP A 28 1.14 5.99 -23.37
CA ASP A 28 0.30 6.03 -22.19
C ASP A 28 0.52 4.68 -21.54
N SER A 29 1.34 4.69 -20.48
CA SER A 29 1.49 3.54 -19.62
C SER A 29 0.13 3.38 -19.00
N ILE A 30 -0.67 2.50 -19.61
CA ILE A 30 -1.92 2.00 -19.08
C ILE A 30 -1.57 1.45 -17.69
N LYS A 31 -1.74 2.28 -16.66
CA LYS A 31 -1.85 1.84 -15.28
C LYS A 31 -3.18 1.11 -15.16
N SER A 32 -3.20 -0.13 -15.65
CA SER A 32 -4.27 -1.08 -15.37
C SER A 32 -3.93 -1.77 -14.05
N SER A 33 -4.48 -1.26 -12.96
CA SER A 33 -5.03 -2.08 -11.88
C SER A 33 -5.61 -1.19 -10.78
N GLY A 34 -6.94 -1.18 -10.70
CA GLY A 34 -7.71 -0.87 -9.50
C GLY A 34 -7.65 0.59 -9.04
N ASP A 35 -8.79 1.25 -9.09
CA ASP A 35 -9.08 2.52 -8.44
C ASP A 35 -8.41 2.58 -7.05
N SER A 36 -7.26 3.24 -7.00
CA SER A 36 -6.53 3.46 -5.75
C SER A 36 -7.30 4.55 -5.04
N SER A 37 -8.30 4.13 -4.26
CA SER A 37 -9.03 4.95 -3.30
C SER A 37 -8.00 5.63 -2.39
N HIS A 38 -7.46 6.76 -2.84
CA HIS A 38 -6.54 7.58 -2.09
C HIS A 38 -7.37 8.16 -0.96
N SER A 39 -7.38 7.44 0.17
CA SER A 39 -7.98 7.95 1.40
C SER A 39 -7.36 9.32 1.67
N PRO A 40 -8.18 10.35 1.95
CA PRO A 40 -7.70 11.72 2.11
C PRO A 40 -6.67 11.76 3.24
N GLU A 41 -5.67 12.63 3.15
CA GLU A 41 -4.66 12.74 4.20
C GLU A 41 -5.20 13.46 5.43
N CYS A 42 -4.82 12.98 6.62
CA CYS A 42 -5.19 13.62 7.87
C CYS A 42 -4.41 14.93 8.05
N LYS A 43 -5.09 16.09 7.98
CA LYS A 43 -4.45 17.40 8.25
C LYS A 43 -4.76 17.88 9.67
N ASN A 44 -5.91 17.49 10.22
CA ASN A 44 -6.34 17.85 11.56
C ASN A 44 -7.21 16.73 12.19
N ASN A 45 -7.76 17.00 13.38
CA ASN A 45 -8.60 16.04 14.09
C ASN A 45 -9.98 15.85 13.46
N GLU A 46 -10.52 16.84 12.75
CA GLU A 46 -11.82 16.71 12.06
C GLU A 46 -11.72 15.71 10.90
N ASP A 47 -10.59 15.68 10.20
CA ASP A 47 -10.33 14.70 9.16
C ASP A 47 -10.29 13.28 9.74
N LYS A 48 -9.70 13.10 10.93
CA LYS A 48 -9.68 11.81 11.64
C LYS A 48 -11.08 11.32 12.00
N ILE A 49 -12.00 12.25 12.30
CA ILE A 49 -13.42 11.94 12.53
C ILE A 49 -14.10 11.51 11.22
N LYS A 50 -13.90 12.26 10.13
CA LYS A 50 -14.52 11.97 8.82
C LYS A 50 -13.99 10.70 8.16
N GLY A 51 -12.73 10.36 8.41
CA GLY A 51 -12.02 9.30 7.73
C GLY A 51 -10.83 9.85 6.95
N CYS A 52 -9.62 9.44 7.29
CA CYS A 52 -8.39 9.89 6.64
C CYS A 52 -7.23 8.91 6.85
N MET A 53 -6.14 9.11 6.13
CA MET A 53 -4.89 8.36 6.27
C MET A 53 -3.77 9.28 6.76
N GLU A 54 -3.11 8.91 7.85
CA GLU A 54 -1.88 9.57 8.31
C GLU A 54 -0.68 8.81 7.76
N ARG A 55 0.22 9.51 7.08
CA ARG A 55 1.49 8.96 6.57
C ARG A 55 2.65 9.61 7.27
N VAL A 56 3.61 8.80 7.71
CA VAL A 56 4.88 9.29 8.27
C VAL A 56 5.99 8.68 7.47
N TYR A 57 7.05 9.46 7.26
CA TYR A 57 8.18 9.11 6.41
C TYR A 57 9.48 9.13 7.21
N TYR A 58 10.44 8.30 6.78
CA TYR A 58 11.83 8.35 7.22
C TYR A 58 12.51 9.62 6.69
N SER A 59 13.69 9.94 7.23
CA SER A 59 14.51 11.07 6.76
C SER A 59 14.97 10.93 5.30
N ASN A 60 15.07 9.68 4.81
CA ASN A 60 15.39 9.37 3.41
C ASN A 60 14.18 9.54 2.45
N GLY A 61 13.00 9.90 2.97
CA GLY A 61 11.78 10.07 2.19
C GLY A 61 10.95 8.80 1.99
N ASN A 62 11.43 7.63 2.42
CA ASN A 62 10.66 6.40 2.34
C ASN A 62 9.53 6.38 3.37
N LEU A 63 8.43 5.73 3.03
CA LEU A 63 7.27 5.61 3.91
C LEU A 63 7.64 4.79 5.14
N LEU A 64 7.35 5.30 6.33
CA LEU A 64 7.60 4.65 7.62
C LEU A 64 6.35 3.95 8.13
N ARG A 65 5.19 4.62 8.04
CA ARG A 65 3.89 4.06 8.45
C ARG A 65 2.71 4.72 7.76
N GLU A 66 1.64 3.94 7.63
CA GLU A 66 0.30 4.38 7.24
C GLU A 66 -0.68 4.03 8.37
N ILE A 67 -1.44 5.02 8.84
CA ILE A 67 -2.43 4.85 9.90
C ILE A 67 -3.79 5.33 9.40
N PRO A 68 -4.75 4.42 9.19
CA PRO A 68 -6.10 4.80 8.83
C PRO A 68 -6.87 5.24 10.08
N TYR A 69 -7.52 6.41 9.99
CA TYR A 69 -8.44 6.89 11.00
C TYR A 69 -9.86 6.95 10.45
N LYS A 70 -10.83 6.70 11.34
CA LYS A 70 -12.25 6.91 11.12
C LYS A 70 -12.93 7.13 12.48
N ASP A 71 -13.90 8.03 12.55
CA ASP A 71 -14.62 8.35 13.79
C ASP A 71 -13.67 8.76 14.95
N GLY A 72 -12.52 9.34 14.59
CA GLY A 72 -11.49 9.81 15.52
C GLY A 72 -10.58 8.70 16.06
N LYS A 73 -10.78 7.46 15.63
CA LYS A 73 -10.06 6.26 16.08
C LYS A 73 -9.27 5.64 14.94
N ILE A 74 -8.27 4.81 15.25
CA ILE A 74 -7.61 3.96 14.27
C ILE A 74 -8.60 2.85 13.88
N GLU A 75 -8.88 2.75 12.59
CA GLU A 75 -9.86 1.81 12.02
C GLU A 75 -9.33 1.28 10.68
N GLY A 76 -9.12 -0.03 10.58
CA GLY A 76 -8.57 -0.69 9.40
C GLY A 76 -7.13 -1.16 9.58
N ILE A 77 -6.41 -1.36 8.47
CA ILE A 77 -5.06 -1.93 8.49
C ILE A 77 -4.02 -0.83 8.63
N LYS A 78 -3.39 -0.76 9.81
CA LYS A 78 -2.17 0.02 10.01
C LYS A 78 -0.99 -0.73 9.39
N LYS A 79 -0.18 -0.05 8.60
CA LYS A 79 1.04 -0.59 7.99
C LYS A 79 2.26 0.13 8.50
N GLU A 80 3.36 -0.60 8.65
CA GLU A 80 4.67 -0.02 8.89
C GLU A 80 5.69 -0.70 8.00
N TYR A 81 6.75 0.02 7.67
CA TYR A 81 7.73 -0.35 6.66
C TYR A 81 9.14 -0.26 7.25
N HIS A 82 10.06 -1.03 6.68
CA HIS A 82 11.49 -0.89 6.90
C HIS A 82 12.01 0.33 6.14
N GLU A 83 13.21 0.82 6.51
CA GLU A 83 13.83 1.97 5.82
C GLU A 83 14.09 1.73 4.33
N ASN A 84 14.22 0.46 3.90
CA ASN A 84 14.34 0.06 2.50
C ASN A 84 13.01 0.11 1.72
N GLY A 85 11.90 0.46 2.37
CA GLY A 85 10.55 0.54 1.79
C GLY A 85 9.76 -0.77 1.84
N ASN A 86 10.35 -1.88 2.29
CA ASN A 86 9.65 -3.16 2.39
C ASN A 86 8.70 -3.16 3.60
N LEU A 87 7.61 -3.91 3.49
CA LEU A 87 6.63 -4.02 4.56
C LEU A 87 7.25 -4.67 5.80
N LEU A 88 7.17 -4.00 6.95
CA LEU A 88 7.65 -4.49 8.24
C LEU A 88 6.51 -5.18 9.01
N ARG A 89 5.32 -4.59 9.03
CA ARG A 89 4.15 -5.18 9.69
C ARG A 89 2.82 -4.65 9.20
N GLU A 90 1.81 -5.49 9.29
CA GLU A 90 0.39 -5.16 9.11
C GLU A 90 -0.34 -5.43 10.42
N ILE A 91 -1.08 -4.44 10.91
CA ILE A 91 -1.80 -4.53 12.17
C ILE A 91 -3.26 -4.14 11.91
N PRO A 92 -4.19 -5.10 11.96
CA PRO A 92 -5.62 -4.81 11.93
C PRO A 92 -6.06 -4.08 13.20
N TYR A 93 -6.75 -2.96 13.03
CA TYR A 93 -7.38 -2.19 14.11
C TYR A 93 -8.88 -2.07 13.89
N LYS A 94 -9.61 -2.13 15.01
CA LYS A 94 -11.03 -1.81 15.11
C LYS A 94 -11.24 -1.05 16.42
N ASP A 95 -11.83 0.14 16.35
CA ASP A 95 -12.08 0.99 17.53
C ASP A 95 -10.82 1.19 18.41
N ASP A 96 -9.69 1.59 17.80
CA ASP A 96 -8.37 1.75 18.45
C ASP A 96 -7.74 0.48 19.04
N LYS A 97 -8.40 -0.68 18.94
CA LYS A 97 -7.90 -1.96 19.43
C LYS A 97 -7.41 -2.81 18.30
N ARG A 98 -6.31 -3.53 18.51
CA ARG A 98 -5.89 -4.57 17.55
C ARG A 98 -6.96 -5.65 17.50
N ASP A 99 -7.45 -5.94 16.31
CA ASP A 99 -8.54 -6.90 16.13
C ASP A 99 -8.38 -7.59 14.77
N GLY A 100 -7.90 -8.84 14.81
CA GLY A 100 -7.50 -9.62 13.65
C GLY A 100 -6.05 -10.10 13.74
N VAL A 101 -5.52 -10.56 12.60
CA VAL A 101 -4.18 -11.16 12.52
C VAL A 101 -3.12 -10.10 12.22
N GLU A 102 -2.31 -9.74 13.22
CA GLU A 102 -1.07 -8.98 13.03
C GLU A 102 -0.03 -9.87 12.34
N LYS A 103 0.66 -9.34 11.34
CA LYS A 103 1.77 -10.01 10.66
C LYS A 103 3.03 -9.17 10.74
N ARG A 104 4.19 -9.81 10.93
CA ARG A 104 5.51 -9.17 10.90
C ARG A 104 6.42 -9.85 9.90
N TYR A 105 7.15 -9.04 9.15
CA TYR A 105 8.03 -9.49 8.08
C TYR A 105 9.48 -9.04 8.34
N GLY A 106 10.43 -9.81 7.79
CA GLY A 106 11.84 -9.41 7.71
C GLY A 106 12.05 -8.38 6.60
N GLU A 107 13.27 -7.81 6.53
CA GLU A 107 13.64 -6.90 5.44
C GLU A 107 13.62 -7.56 4.06
N ASP A 108 13.78 -8.89 4.03
CA ASP A 108 13.67 -9.75 2.84
C ASP A 108 12.21 -10.05 2.44
N GLY A 109 11.22 -9.53 3.19
CA GLY A 109 9.80 -9.81 2.98
C GLY A 109 9.34 -11.16 3.53
N SER A 110 10.22 -11.96 4.14
CA SER A 110 9.82 -13.23 4.76
C SER A 110 8.90 -13.01 5.96
N LEU A 111 7.83 -13.79 6.07
CA LEU A 111 6.97 -13.77 7.26
C LEU A 111 7.76 -14.30 8.46
N ARG A 112 7.93 -13.49 9.50
CA ARG A 112 8.61 -13.88 10.74
C ARG A 112 7.65 -14.50 11.72
N PHE A 113 6.50 -13.88 11.92
CA PHE A 113 5.41 -14.43 12.71
C PHE A 113 4.08 -13.72 12.43
N SER A 114 3.01 -14.35 12.90
CA SER A 114 1.67 -13.79 12.97
C SER A 114 1.09 -13.96 14.38
N ILE A 115 0.29 -13.00 14.83
CA ILE A 115 -0.39 -13.01 16.12
C ILE A 115 -1.84 -12.61 15.90
N THR A 116 -2.77 -13.45 16.35
CA THR A 116 -4.20 -13.15 16.35
C THR A 116 -4.54 -12.32 17.58
N PHE A 117 -5.16 -11.16 17.36
CA PHE A 117 -5.69 -10.31 18.42
C PHE A 117 -7.22 -10.29 18.37
N GLU A 118 -7.85 -10.27 19.54
CA GLU A 118 -9.27 -9.98 19.70
C GLU A 118 -9.42 -8.88 20.77
N ASN A 119 -10.05 -7.77 20.40
CA ASN A 119 -10.26 -6.62 21.29
C ASN A 119 -8.96 -6.18 22.02
N GLY A 120 -7.83 -6.18 21.30
CA GLY A 120 -6.52 -5.79 21.80
C GLY A 120 -5.77 -6.87 22.59
N LYS A 121 -6.35 -8.05 22.80
CA LYS A 121 -5.71 -9.18 23.51
C LYS A 121 -5.15 -10.19 22.53
N ALA A 122 -3.89 -10.59 22.70
CA ALA A 122 -3.31 -11.66 21.90
C ALA A 122 -3.92 -13.01 22.29
N ILE A 123 -4.45 -13.73 21.31
CA ILE A 123 -5.14 -15.01 21.48
C ILE A 123 -4.23 -16.18 21.09
N SER A 124 -3.58 -16.08 19.94
CA SER A 124 -2.69 -17.11 19.41
C SER A 124 -1.61 -16.50 18.53
N GLY A 125 -0.56 -17.26 18.25
CA GLY A 125 0.48 -16.81 17.32
C GLY A 125 1.21 -17.98 16.69
N LYS A 126 1.76 -17.74 15.49
CA LYS A 126 2.53 -18.71 14.73
C LYS A 126 3.77 -18.04 14.16
N CYS A 127 4.91 -18.71 14.25
CA CYS A 127 6.12 -18.34 13.53
C CYS A 127 5.94 -18.55 12.02
N GLY A 128 6.80 -17.95 11.21
CA GLY A 128 6.78 -18.08 9.75
C GLY A 128 6.89 -19.52 9.26
N ASN A 129 7.64 -20.36 10.01
CA ASN A 129 7.77 -21.80 9.76
C ASN A 129 6.56 -22.64 10.24
N GLY A 130 5.49 -22.01 10.74
CA GLY A 130 4.28 -22.68 11.22
C GLY A 130 4.31 -23.12 12.68
N LYS A 131 5.45 -23.02 13.39
CA LYS A 131 5.56 -23.32 14.82
C LYS A 131 4.60 -22.44 15.62
N THR A 132 3.81 -23.05 16.51
CA THR A 132 2.91 -22.30 17.40
C THR A 132 3.72 -21.58 18.48
N ILE A 133 3.36 -20.32 18.75
CA ILE A 133 3.96 -19.51 19.80
C ILE A 133 3.32 -19.86 21.13
N ASP A 134 4.14 -20.07 22.15
CA ASP A 134 3.68 -20.40 23.49
C ASP A 134 2.78 -19.30 24.08
N SER A 135 1.64 -19.70 24.66
CA SER A 135 0.64 -18.78 25.21
C SER A 135 1.17 -17.90 26.34
N GLN A 136 2.14 -18.38 27.14
CA GLN A 136 2.80 -17.60 28.18
C GLN A 136 3.61 -16.45 27.57
N LYS A 137 4.33 -16.73 26.47
CA LYS A 137 5.05 -15.68 25.74
C LYS A 137 4.10 -14.64 25.15
N LEU A 138 2.91 -15.06 24.68
CA LEU A 138 1.88 -14.14 24.20
C LEU A 138 1.34 -13.23 25.31
N ARG A 139 1.14 -13.75 26.53
CA ARG A 139 0.68 -12.94 27.68
C ARG A 139 1.69 -11.87 28.09
N GLU A 140 2.96 -12.09 27.81
CA GLU A 140 4.06 -11.19 28.15
C GLU A 140 4.49 -10.29 26.98
N LEU A 141 3.75 -10.26 25.86
CA LEU A 141 4.07 -9.46 24.66
C LEU A 141 4.33 -7.97 24.93
N TRP A 142 3.72 -7.40 25.98
CA TRP A 142 3.93 -6.01 26.38
C TRP A 142 5.26 -5.78 27.13
N ARG A 143 5.88 -6.85 27.64
CA ARG A 143 7.13 -6.82 28.42
C ARG A 143 8.31 -7.41 27.64
N LEU A 144 8.04 -8.27 26.67
CA LEU A 144 9.04 -8.97 25.90
C LEU A 144 9.40 -8.18 24.64
N ASP A 145 10.71 -8.05 24.39
CA ASP A 145 11.20 -7.90 23.03
C ASP A 145 10.66 -9.08 22.19
N LYS A 146 10.02 -8.76 21.06
CA LYS A 146 9.38 -9.76 20.19
C LYS A 146 10.39 -10.78 19.63
N SER A 147 11.69 -10.52 19.71
CA SER A 147 12.76 -11.51 19.48
C SER A 147 12.59 -12.78 20.36
N ARG A 148 12.02 -12.65 21.56
CA ARG A 148 11.85 -13.77 22.52
C ARG A 148 10.71 -14.74 22.20
N LEU A 149 9.95 -14.49 21.14
CA LEU A 149 8.88 -15.39 20.69
C LEU A 149 9.43 -16.77 20.30
N GLY A 150 10.72 -16.87 19.95
CA GLY A 150 11.37 -18.12 19.58
C GLY A 150 10.95 -18.59 18.19
N CYS A 151 10.86 -17.62 17.28
CA CYS A 151 10.57 -17.75 15.85
C CYS A 151 11.83 -17.56 14.98
N ASP A 152 13.01 -17.71 15.59
CA ASP A 152 14.30 -17.74 14.90
C ASP A 152 14.45 -19.01 14.04
#